data_AF-A0AAQ2C5J1-F1
#
_entry.id   AF-A0AAQ2C5J1-F1
#
_cell.length_a   1.000
_cell.length_b   1.000
_cell.length_c   1.000
_cell.angle_alpha   90.00
_cell.angle_beta   90.00
_cell.angle_gamma   90.00
#
_symmetry.space_group_name_H-M   'P 1'
#
loop_
_entity.id
_entity.type
_entity.pdbx_description
1 polymer ?
#
loop_
_entity_poly.entity_id
_entity_poly.type
_entity_poly.pdbx_seq_one_letter_code
_entity_poly.pdbx_strand_id
1 'polypeptide(L)' 'MIDNDGTCTLTLTSPSGEKVVAVAAAYPDATLTYCDLLRIPGDELSGESWTAVVTYSSPAYVGESNSLEVSR' A
#
# COMPACT_ATOMS: atom_id res chain seq x y z
N MET A 1 0.75 1.45 -25.77
CA MET A 1 -0.33 1.45 -24.77
C MET A 1 0.34 1.43 -23.42
N ILE A 2 0.07 2.44 -22.60
CA ILE A 2 0.42 2.43 -21.19
C ILE A 2 -0.77 1.73 -20.53
N ASP A 3 -0.54 0.57 -19.91
CA ASP A 3 -1.56 -0.12 -19.11
C ASP A 3 -1.80 0.73 -17.85
N ASN A 4 -2.95 1.40 -17.79
CA ASN A 4 -3.35 2.24 -16.65
C ASN A 4 -4.07 1.43 -15.55
N ASP A 5 -3.95 0.10 -15.58
CA ASP A 5 -4.74 -0.82 -14.75
C ASP A 5 -3.97 -1.32 -13.51
N GLY A 6 -2.96 -0.57 -13.10
CA GLY A 6 -2.21 -0.84 -11.88
C GLY A 6 -2.96 -0.39 -10.64
N THR A 7 -2.98 -1.22 -9.60
CA THR A 7 -3.56 -0.90 -8.29
C THR A 7 -2.49 -1.03 -7.22
N CYS A 8 -2.40 -0.03 -6.35
CA CYS A 8 -1.58 -0.10 -5.15
C CYS A 8 -2.46 -0.32 -3.91
N THR A 9 -2.03 -1.24 -3.05
CA THR A 9 -2.70 -1.60 -1.81
C THR A 9 -1.71 -1.45 -0.66
N LEU A 10 -1.97 -0.52 0.25
CA LEU A 10 -1.27 -0.45 1.54
C LEU A 10 -2.02 -1.34 2.53
N THR A 11 -1.33 -2.30 3.11
CA THR A 11 -1.82 -3.12 4.23
C THR A 11 -1.02 -2.78 5.47
N LEU A 12 -1.70 -2.34 6.53
CA LEU A 12 -1.17 -2.23 7.88
C LEU A 12 -1.65 -3.43 8.68
N THR A 13 -0.75 -4.13 9.36
CA THR A 13 -1.06 -5.27 10.23
C THR A 13 -0.61 -4.99 11.66
N SER A 14 -1.50 -5.12 12.64
CA SER A 14 -1.16 -4.97 14.06
C SER A 14 -0.50 -6.23 14.61
N PRO A 15 0.16 -6.16 15.78
CA PRO A 15 0.71 -7.33 16.46
C PRO A 15 -0.35 -8.38 16.80
N SER A 16 -1.60 -7.96 17.03
CA SER A 16 -2.75 -8.84 17.24
C SER A 16 -3.34 -9.44 15.95
N GLY A 17 -2.83 -9.02 14.78
CA GLY A 17 -3.26 -9.50 13.46
C GLY A 17 -4.44 -8.75 12.84
N GLU A 18 -4.85 -7.63 13.43
CA GLU A 18 -5.83 -6.72 12.81
C GLU A 18 -5.22 -6.11 11.54
N LYS A 19 -6.04 -5.90 10.51
CA LYS A 19 -5.58 -5.36 9.23
C LYS A 19 -6.37 -4.12 8.85
N VAL A 20 -5.66 -3.07 8.49
CA VAL A 20 -6.23 -1.87 7.88
C VAL A 20 -5.67 -1.74 6.47
N VAL A 21 -6.55 -1.47 5.50
CA VAL A 21 -6.19 -1.49 4.08
C VAL A 21 -6.60 -0.18 3.42
N ALA A 22 -5.67 0.45 2.72
CA ALA A 22 -5.95 1.54 1.79
C ALA A 22 -5.60 1.11 0.37
N VAL A 23 -6.41 1.54 -0.59
CA VAL A 23 -6.22 1.23 -2.01
C VAL A 23 -6.18 2.53 -2.81
N ALA A 24 -5.26 2.61 -3.75
CA ALA A 24 -5.10 3.74 -4.65
C ALA A 24 -4.78 3.25 -6.06
N ALA A 25 -5.20 4.02 -7.06
CA ALA A 25 -4.81 3.77 -8.43
C ALA A 25 -3.30 4.00 -8.59
N ALA A 26 -2.65 3.19 -9.42
CA ALA A 26 -1.29 3.42 -9.84
C ALA A 26 -1.29 4.13 -11.20
N TYR A 27 -0.45 5.15 -11.33
CA TYR A 27 -0.28 5.89 -12.57
C TYR A 27 1.14 5.68 -13.11
N PRO A 28 1.28 5.26 -14.36
CA PRO A 28 2.58 5.15 -15.00
C PRO A 28 3.05 6.55 -15.43
N ASP A 29 4.15 7.04 -14.85
CA ASP A 29 4.83 8.23 -15.31
C ASP A 29 6.15 7.82 -15.97
N ALA A 30 6.08 7.66 -17.30
CA ALA A 30 7.11 7.48 -18.33
C ALA A 30 8.28 6.49 -18.10
N THR A 31 8.80 6.35 -16.89
CA THR A 31 9.90 5.48 -16.48
C THR A 31 9.66 4.79 -15.13
N LEU A 32 8.64 5.19 -14.36
CA LEU A 32 8.34 4.69 -13.03
C LEU A 32 6.83 4.50 -12.81
N THR A 33 6.46 3.48 -12.04
CA THR A 33 5.10 3.30 -11.53
C THR A 33 4.97 4.07 -10.22
N TYR A 34 4.06 5.04 -10.18
CA TYR A 34 3.73 5.76 -8.94
C TYR A 34 2.37 5.32 -8.43
N CYS A 35 2.30 4.99 -7.14
CA CYS A 35 1.02 4.87 -6.45
C CYS A 35 0.51 6.28 -6.13
N ASP A 36 -0.78 6.54 -6.37
CA ASP A 36 -1.42 7.70 -5.77
C ASP A 36 -1.38 7.59 -4.24
N LEU A 37 -1.58 8.70 -3.54
CA LEU A 37 -1.36 8.80 -2.11
C LEU A 37 -2.29 7.86 -1.32
N LEU A 38 -1.69 6.80 -0.77
CA LEU A 38 -2.35 5.86 0.13
C LEU A 38 -2.47 6.50 1.52
N ARG A 39 -3.70 6.69 2.00
CA ARG A 39 -3.98 7.30 3.32
C ARG A 39 -4.72 6.32 4.21
N ILE A 40 -4.22 6.16 5.42
CA ILE A 40 -4.92 5.49 6.53
C ILE A 40 -5.04 6.51 7.66
N PRO A 41 -6.26 6.81 8.15
CA PRO A 41 -6.44 7.68 9.31
C PRO A 41 -5.71 7.12 10.54
N GLY A 42 -4.94 7.95 11.25
CA GLY A 42 -4.17 7.50 12.42
C GLY A 42 -5.05 7.06 13.60
N ASP A 43 -6.31 7.46 13.61
CA ASP A 43 -7.37 7.00 14.50
C ASP A 43 -7.81 5.55 14.23
N GLU A 44 -7.57 5.01 13.03
CA GLU A 44 -7.73 3.58 12.74
C GLU A 44 -6.54 2.74 13.22
N LEU A 45 -5.43 3.39 13.59
CA LEU A 45 -4.26 2.75 14.17
C LEU A 45 -4.33 2.85 15.69
N SER A 46 -4.90 1.82 16.30
CA SER A 46 -4.93 1.66 17.75
C SER A 46 -3.74 0.80 18.22
N GLY A 47 -3.17 1.13 19.38
CA GLY A 47 -2.15 0.30 20.05
C GLY A 47 -0.70 0.54 19.65
N GLU A 48 0.11 -0.52 19.76
CA GLU A 48 1.56 -0.55 19.50
C GLU A 48 1.89 -0.49 18.00
N SER A 49 3.18 -0.57 17.65
CA SER A 49 3.68 -0.52 16.27
C SER A 49 2.94 -1.45 15.29
N TRP A 50 2.61 -0.93 14.12
CA TRP A 50 2.00 -1.67 13.00
C TRP A 50 3.03 -1.97 11.92
N THR A 51 2.82 -3.07 11.20
CA THR A 51 3.64 -3.42 10.03
C THR A 51 2.94 -2.98 8.74
N ALA A 52 3.54 -2.07 8.00
CA ALA A 52 3.11 -1.63 6.67
C ALA A 52 3.76 -2.45 5.56
N VAL A 53 2.95 -2.84 4.59
CA VAL A 53 3.37 -3.42 3.32
C VAL A 53 2.57 -2.79 2.20
N VAL A 54 3.24 -2.34 1.14
CA VAL A 54 2.59 -1.86 -0.08
C VAL A 54 2.72 -2.92 -1.17
N THR A 55 1.60 -3.34 -1.72
CA THR A 55 1.53 -4.25 -2.86
C THR A 55 1.06 -3.49 -4.09
N TYR A 56 1.75 -3.67 -5.20
CA TYR A 56 1.34 -3.25 -6.52
C TYR A 56 0.85 -4.46 -7.32
N SER A 57 -0.28 -4.33 -8.01
CA SER A 57 -0.82 -5.37 -8.89
C SER A 57 -1.34 -4.75 -10.19
N SER A 58 -1.02 -5.39 -11.30
CA SER A 58 -1.50 -5.08 -12.65
C SER A 58 -1.61 -6.39 -13.45
N PRO A 59 -2.25 -6.40 -14.63
CA PRO A 59 -2.37 -7.62 -15.43
C PRO A 59 -1.03 -8.29 -15.78
N ALA A 60 0.05 -7.49 -15.89
CA ALA A 60 1.36 -7.96 -16.32
C ALA A 60 2.41 -8.06 -15.19
N TYR A 61 2.21 -7.35 -14.07
CA TYR A 61 3.22 -7.21 -13.02
C TYR A 61 2.58 -7.20 -11.63
N VAL A 62 3.25 -7.87 -10.70
CA VAL A 62 2.97 -7.80 -9.26
C VAL A 62 4.27 -7.52 -8.54
N GLY A 63 4.22 -6.64 -7.54
CA GLY A 63 5.37 -6.30 -6.71
C GLY A 63 4.95 -5.98 -5.29
N GLU A 64 5.83 -6.24 -4.34
CA GLU A 64 5.62 -5.94 -2.92
C GLU A 64 6.80 -5.15 -2.38
N SER A 65 6.53 -4.20 -1.50
CA SER A 65 7.57 -3.47 -0.78
C SER A 65 8.17 -4.33 0.34
N ASN A 66 9.32 -3.91 0.86
CA ASN A 66 9.75 -4.39 2.17
C ASN A 66 8.72 -3.96 3.23
N SER A 67 8.67 -4.71 4.32
CA SER A 67 7.88 -4.32 5.49
C SER A 67 8.50 -3.11 6.18
N LEU A 68 7.66 -2.18 6.62
CA LEU A 68 8.06 -1.01 7.40
C LEU A 68 7.26 -0.99 8.70
N GLU A 69 7.94 -0.79 9.82
CA GLU A 69 7.26 -0.56 11.09
C GLU A 69 6.79 0.90 11.18
N VAL A 70 5.53 1.09 11.59
CA VAL A 70 4.89 2.40 11.74
C VAL A 70 4.22 2.49 13.09
N SER A 71 4.58 3.50 13.86
CA SER A 71 3.93 3.85 15.12
C SER A 71 3.15 5.16 14.96
N ARG A 72 2.12 5.33 15.79
CA ARG A 72 1.34 6.57 15.88
C ARG A 72 2.09 7.64 16.69
#